data_AF-A0A935W7N5-F1
#
_entry.id   AF-A0A935W7N5-F1
#
_cell.length_a   1.000
_cell.length_b   1.000
_cell.length_c   1.000
_cell.angle_alpha   90.00
_cell.angle_beta   90.00
_cell.angle_gamma   90.00
#
_symmetry.space_group_name_H-M   'P 1'
#
loop_
_entity.id
_entity.type
_entity.pdbx_description
1 polymer ?
#
loop_
_entity_poly.entity_id
_entity_poly.type
_entity_poly.pdbx_seq_one_letter_code
_entity_poly.pdbx_strand_id
1 'polypeptide(L)'
;MGEARRKLEKRKEMLLSCAGVQTMAGKVQVRWETESAATPMGQLAYFIEFLHLTGLWSRWLAGCPLTYSSPNAPSIADVLGTWMLSILSGHRRYSHVTTIRGDGVNPGLLEMDKVVSEDALRKGLLRIPEAAGTTWLDGHLDESTAALLDAGWIFDTDTTVKVLYGHQEGAVVAYNPKKPGRPSHSYHTYLMAGLRLVLGVEVHAGNEHSSKHGQPGLLKILDALPSDKKPGLVRGDNGYGTDGLMVALEEREQPYLFKLKLSKNVKRHISRLCDGTDWTDAYNWWSLFVRLANPEARREAITSRLWLMTSVGRKTEHAGQTTVTLTGLHAHFEQARAALMRVSALLQGWVAETAEQLTRPSVWHRVCDHLKQILAGTGAPPTPPLLGNYANEVG
;
A
#
# COMPACT_ATOMS: atom_id res chain seq x y z
N MET A 1 27.56 54.51 -25.22
CA MET A 1 26.38 55.12 -24.57
C MET A 1 25.07 54.30 -24.65
N GLY A 2 25.05 53.08 -25.23
CA GLY A 2 23.79 52.33 -25.44
C GLY A 2 23.30 51.44 -24.28
N GLU A 3 24.23 50.93 -23.47
CA GLU A 3 23.91 49.87 -22.49
C GLU A 3 23.23 50.40 -21.21
N ALA A 4 23.64 51.58 -20.75
CA ALA A 4 23.03 52.27 -19.61
C ALA A 4 21.60 52.76 -19.93
N ARG A 5 21.36 53.22 -21.17
CA ARG A 5 20.03 53.63 -21.65
C ARG A 5 19.08 52.42 -21.76
N ARG A 6 19.55 51.30 -22.32
CA ARG A 6 18.79 50.04 -22.36
C ARG A 6 18.46 49.49 -20.96
N LYS A 7 19.40 49.55 -20.01
CA LYS A 7 19.13 49.17 -18.61
C LYS A 7 18.10 50.09 -17.95
N LEU A 8 18.14 51.39 -18.23
CA LEU A 8 17.18 52.36 -17.70
C LEU A 8 15.77 52.18 -18.29
N GLU A 9 15.68 51.90 -19.59
CA GLU A 9 14.42 51.58 -20.28
C GLU A 9 13.82 50.27 -19.75
N LYS A 10 14.60 49.19 -19.68
CA LYS A 10 14.15 47.92 -19.04
C LYS A 10 13.69 48.12 -17.60
N ARG A 11 14.36 49.00 -16.84
CA ARG A 11 13.99 49.32 -15.45
C ARG A 11 12.70 50.13 -15.35
N LYS A 12 12.47 51.07 -16.28
CA LYS A 12 11.22 51.83 -16.38
C LYS A 12 10.04 50.94 -16.79
N GLU A 13 10.26 50.03 -17.74
CA GLU A 13 9.28 49.04 -18.17
C GLU A 13 8.94 48.04 -17.04
N MET A 14 9.95 47.58 -16.30
CA MET A 14 9.77 46.80 -15.07
C MET A 14 8.94 47.53 -14.00
N LEU A 15 9.14 48.83 -13.83
CA LEU A 15 8.41 49.64 -12.85
C LEU A 15 6.96 49.91 -13.28
N LEU A 16 6.70 50.03 -14.59
CA LEU A 16 5.34 50.15 -15.14
C LEU A 16 4.53 48.86 -15.02
N SER A 17 5.19 47.70 -14.93
CA SER A 17 4.53 46.39 -14.70
C SER A 17 4.13 46.13 -13.24
N CYS A 18 4.55 46.98 -12.29
CA CYS A 18 4.33 46.79 -10.84
C CYS A 18 3.36 47.83 -10.27
N ALA A 19 2.17 47.40 -9.85
CA ALA A 19 1.20 48.23 -9.15
C ALA A 19 1.15 47.88 -7.66
N GLY A 20 1.28 48.88 -6.80
CA GLY A 20 1.07 48.71 -5.35
C GLY A 20 -0.42 48.67 -5.04
N VAL A 21 -0.95 47.49 -4.71
CA VAL A 21 -2.36 47.27 -4.39
C VAL A 21 -2.55 47.27 -2.87
N GLN A 22 -3.55 48.00 -2.38
CA GLN A 22 -3.91 47.99 -0.97
C GLN A 22 -4.84 46.79 -0.69
N THR A 23 -4.47 45.95 0.28
CA THR A 23 -5.28 44.81 0.74
C THR A 23 -5.66 44.97 2.21
N MET A 24 -6.58 44.14 2.70
CA MET A 24 -6.95 44.09 4.12
C MET A 24 -5.76 43.73 5.04
N ALA A 25 -4.72 43.09 4.50
CA ALA A 25 -3.49 42.73 5.22
C ALA A 25 -2.35 43.75 5.03
N GLY A 26 -2.61 44.89 4.35
CA GLY A 26 -1.62 45.92 4.03
C GLY A 26 -1.32 46.04 2.54
N LYS A 27 -0.29 46.80 2.21
CA LYS A 27 0.09 47.10 0.81
C LYS A 27 0.93 45.96 0.22
N VAL A 28 0.51 45.44 -0.93
CA VAL A 28 1.21 44.39 -1.68
C VAL A 28 1.63 44.93 -3.04
N GLN A 29 2.79 44.51 -3.56
CA GLN A 29 3.23 44.83 -4.91
C GLN A 29 2.77 43.74 -5.86
N VAL A 30 1.95 44.09 -6.85
CA VAL A 30 1.47 43.17 -7.89
C VAL A 30 2.23 43.44 -9.16
N ARG A 31 2.88 42.42 -9.72
CA ARG A 31 3.53 42.47 -11.03
C ARG A 31 2.71 41.68 -12.04
N TRP A 32 2.48 42.27 -13.21
CA TRP A 32 1.98 41.55 -14.38
C TRP A 32 3.18 41.12 -15.22
N GLU A 33 3.31 39.82 -15.47
CA GLU A 33 4.37 39.25 -16.30
C GLU A 33 3.72 38.34 -17.35
N THR A 34 3.87 38.67 -18.63
CA THR A 34 3.16 38.03 -19.75
C THR A 34 3.98 36.96 -20.46
N GLU A 35 5.30 36.93 -20.25
CA GLU A 35 6.23 36.01 -20.94
C GLU A 35 6.84 34.95 -20.01
N SER A 36 6.57 35.02 -18.70
CA SER A 36 7.16 34.09 -17.74
C SER A 36 6.42 32.75 -17.78
N ALA A 37 7.14 31.71 -18.15
CA ALA A 37 6.69 30.34 -18.04
C ALA A 37 6.68 29.93 -16.56
N ALA A 38 5.55 29.41 -16.07
CA ALA A 38 5.43 28.90 -14.72
C ALA A 38 4.97 27.43 -14.72
N THR A 39 5.37 26.69 -13.69
CA THR A 39 4.87 25.34 -13.44
C THR A 39 4.61 25.15 -11.94
N PRO A 40 3.53 24.47 -11.55
CA PRO A 40 3.33 24.02 -10.17
C PRO A 40 4.24 22.85 -9.78
N MET A 41 5.02 22.28 -10.72
CA MET A 41 5.81 21.06 -10.53
C MET A 41 7.30 21.31 -10.81
N GLY A 42 7.86 22.40 -10.28
CA GLY A 42 9.23 22.83 -10.61
C GLY A 42 10.33 21.81 -10.29
N GLN A 43 10.13 20.94 -9.29
CA GLN A 43 11.09 19.87 -8.97
C GLN A 43 11.18 18.80 -10.06
N LEU A 44 10.23 18.76 -11.00
CA LEU A 44 10.20 17.79 -12.07
C LEU A 44 11.41 17.91 -13.01
N ALA A 45 12.06 19.07 -13.06
CA ALA A 45 13.28 19.27 -13.84
C ALA A 45 14.36 18.20 -13.55
N TYR A 46 14.55 17.80 -12.29
CA TYR A 46 15.51 16.75 -11.91
C TYR A 46 15.07 15.36 -12.36
N PHE A 47 13.76 15.09 -12.38
CA PHE A 47 13.25 13.83 -12.90
C PHE A 47 13.37 13.77 -14.43
N ILE A 48 13.16 14.89 -15.11
CA ILE A 48 13.35 15.00 -16.55
C ILE A 48 14.84 14.80 -16.90
N GLU A 49 15.76 15.39 -16.14
CA GLU A 49 17.19 15.11 -16.26
C GLU A 49 17.50 13.62 -16.11
N PHE A 50 16.93 12.97 -15.09
CA PHE A 50 17.06 11.51 -14.92
C PHE A 50 16.57 10.75 -16.16
N LEU A 51 15.39 11.08 -16.69
CA LEU A 51 14.84 10.43 -17.89
C LEU A 51 15.70 10.65 -19.14
N HIS A 52 16.28 11.84 -19.27
CA HIS A 52 17.19 12.19 -20.36
C HIS A 52 18.50 11.41 -20.26
N LEU A 53 19.18 11.47 -19.11
CA LEU A 53 20.49 10.84 -18.90
C LEU A 53 20.44 9.30 -18.97
N THR A 54 19.33 8.70 -18.55
CA THR A 54 19.12 7.24 -18.67
C THR A 54 18.64 6.81 -20.06
N GLY A 55 18.27 7.76 -20.91
CA GLY A 55 17.65 7.52 -22.22
C GLY A 55 16.28 6.83 -22.15
N LEU A 56 15.65 6.76 -20.97
CA LEU A 56 14.32 6.14 -20.82
C LEU A 56 13.27 6.88 -21.64
N TRP A 57 13.33 8.22 -21.64
CA TRP A 57 12.40 9.04 -22.42
C TRP A 57 12.51 8.78 -23.92
N SER A 58 13.72 8.88 -24.47
CA SER A 58 13.93 8.72 -25.91
C SER A 58 13.58 7.32 -26.41
N ARG A 59 13.93 6.27 -25.64
CA ARG A 59 13.51 4.89 -25.95
C ARG A 59 11.99 4.72 -25.89
N TRP A 60 11.34 5.30 -24.88
CA TRP A 60 9.88 5.24 -24.74
C TRP A 60 9.16 5.89 -25.92
N LEU A 61 9.62 7.07 -26.36
CA LEU A 61 9.07 7.73 -27.54
C LEU A 61 9.31 6.93 -28.83
N ALA A 62 10.54 6.43 -29.03
CA ALA A 62 10.93 5.74 -30.25
C ALA A 62 10.22 4.39 -30.45
N GLY A 63 9.95 3.67 -29.36
CA GLY A 63 9.24 2.39 -29.40
C GLY A 63 7.71 2.52 -29.56
N CYS A 64 7.17 3.73 -29.44
CA CYS A 64 5.72 3.93 -29.38
C CYS A 64 5.03 3.58 -30.72
N PRO A 65 4.06 2.65 -30.72
CA PRO A 65 3.35 2.23 -31.94
C PRO A 65 2.29 3.25 -32.44
N LEU A 66 2.21 4.43 -31.82
CA LEU A 66 1.25 5.46 -32.20
C LEU A 66 1.62 6.07 -33.55
N THR A 67 0.74 5.94 -34.53
CA THR A 67 0.90 6.56 -35.85
C THR A 67 -0.16 7.62 -36.11
N TYR A 68 0.26 8.75 -36.69
CA TYR A 68 -0.64 9.78 -37.21
C TYR A 68 -0.39 10.02 -38.71
N SER A 69 -1.47 10.28 -39.44
CA SER A 69 -1.42 10.59 -40.87
C SER A 69 -1.61 12.09 -41.16
N SER A 70 -2.08 12.87 -40.18
CA SER A 70 -2.40 14.29 -40.36
C SER A 70 -1.24 15.18 -39.91
N PRO A 71 -0.89 16.23 -40.67
CA PRO A 71 0.13 17.21 -40.25
C PRO A 71 -0.31 18.05 -39.04
N ASN A 72 -1.60 18.09 -38.73
CA ASN A 72 -2.14 18.81 -37.56
C ASN A 72 -2.25 17.93 -36.30
N ALA A 73 -1.80 16.67 -36.37
CA ALA A 73 -1.81 15.78 -35.22
C ALA A 73 -0.76 16.21 -34.19
N PRO A 74 -1.01 16.02 -32.88
CA PRO A 74 0.01 16.23 -31.87
C PRO A 74 1.20 15.28 -32.08
N SER A 75 2.37 15.65 -31.60
CA SER A 75 3.53 14.75 -31.64
C SER A 75 3.35 13.56 -30.68
N ILE A 76 4.16 12.51 -30.83
CA ILE A 76 4.16 11.39 -29.87
C ILE A 76 4.60 11.91 -28.49
N ALA A 77 5.60 12.80 -28.45
CA ALA A 77 6.07 13.44 -27.23
C ALA A 77 4.95 14.22 -26.52
N ASP A 78 4.16 14.99 -27.26
CA ASP A 78 3.00 15.72 -26.73
C ASP A 78 2.00 14.77 -26.03
N VAL A 79 1.68 13.64 -26.66
CA VAL A 79 0.69 12.68 -26.13
C VAL A 79 1.25 11.94 -24.92
N LEU A 80 2.42 11.33 -25.05
CA LEU A 80 3.04 10.53 -24.00
C LEU A 80 3.51 11.37 -22.82
N GLY A 81 4.05 12.57 -23.09
CA GLY A 81 4.45 13.52 -22.07
C GLY A 81 3.25 14.05 -21.29
N THR A 82 2.15 14.39 -21.97
CA THR A 82 0.90 14.76 -21.29
C THR A 82 0.39 13.63 -20.41
N TRP A 83 0.48 12.37 -20.87
CA TRP A 83 0.09 11.21 -20.09
C TRP A 83 0.95 11.05 -18.83
N MET A 84 2.27 11.10 -18.98
CA MET A 84 3.23 10.99 -17.87
C MET A 84 3.05 12.12 -16.86
N LEU A 85 3.00 13.38 -17.31
CA LEU A 85 2.81 14.55 -16.45
C LEU A 85 1.53 14.40 -15.63
N SER A 86 0.43 13.99 -16.26
CA SER A 86 -0.84 13.76 -15.57
C SER A 86 -0.73 12.69 -14.47
N ILE A 87 -0.03 11.59 -14.73
CA ILE A 87 0.22 10.54 -13.73
C ILE A 87 1.03 11.10 -12.55
N LEU A 88 2.10 11.84 -12.84
CA LEU A 88 2.97 12.46 -11.82
C LEU A 88 2.24 13.53 -11.00
N SER A 89 1.25 14.20 -11.57
CA SER A 89 0.34 15.10 -10.85
C SER A 89 -0.67 14.38 -9.95
N GLY A 90 -0.62 13.04 -9.87
CA GLY A 90 -1.53 12.24 -9.07
C GLY A 90 -2.96 12.18 -9.63
N HIS A 91 -3.12 12.49 -10.93
CA HIS A 91 -4.43 12.45 -11.57
C HIS A 91 -4.95 11.02 -11.69
N ARG A 92 -6.25 10.85 -11.42
CA ARG A 92 -6.94 9.55 -11.46
C ARG A 92 -7.96 9.44 -12.58
N ARG A 93 -8.18 10.52 -13.34
CA ARG A 93 -9.17 10.65 -14.42
C ARG A 93 -8.58 11.49 -15.54
N TYR A 94 -8.92 11.17 -16.78
CA TYR A 94 -8.47 11.94 -17.95
C TYR A 94 -8.87 13.41 -17.89
N SER A 95 -10.04 13.73 -17.32
CA SER A 95 -10.51 15.11 -17.20
C SER A 95 -9.61 16.01 -16.36
N HIS A 96 -8.77 15.43 -15.50
CA HIS A 96 -7.83 16.18 -14.70
C HIS A 96 -6.65 16.71 -15.53
N VAL A 97 -6.38 16.18 -16.73
CA VAL A 97 -5.32 16.71 -17.62
C VAL A 97 -5.49 18.21 -17.87
N THR A 98 -6.72 18.71 -17.86
CA THR A 98 -7.00 20.14 -18.04
C THR A 98 -6.30 21.03 -16.99
N THR A 99 -5.98 20.53 -15.80
CA THR A 99 -5.28 21.30 -14.74
C THR A 99 -3.82 21.61 -15.08
N ILE A 100 -3.18 20.79 -15.93
CA ILE A 100 -1.77 20.93 -16.30
C ILE A 100 -1.58 21.56 -17.68
N ARG A 101 -2.67 21.94 -18.37
CA ARG A 101 -2.58 22.59 -19.70
C ARG A 101 -1.84 23.92 -19.69
N GLY A 102 -1.84 24.60 -18.55
CA GLY A 102 -1.15 25.88 -18.38
C GLY A 102 0.32 25.74 -17.98
N ASP A 103 0.88 24.53 -17.94
CA ASP A 103 2.30 24.35 -17.64
C ASP A 103 3.15 24.89 -18.79
N GLY A 104 3.87 25.99 -18.53
CA GLY A 104 4.74 26.63 -19.50
C GLY A 104 6.19 26.15 -19.47
N VAL A 105 6.57 25.30 -18.51
CA VAL A 105 7.96 24.95 -18.23
C VAL A 105 8.26 23.50 -18.62
N ASN A 106 7.54 22.54 -18.03
CA ASN A 106 7.86 21.12 -18.17
C ASN A 106 7.71 20.57 -19.60
N PRO A 107 6.75 21.02 -20.43
CA PRO A 107 6.65 20.55 -21.81
C PRO A 107 7.93 20.82 -22.61
N GLY A 108 8.48 22.03 -22.53
CA GLY A 108 9.72 22.37 -23.24
C GLY A 108 10.93 21.56 -22.76
N LEU A 109 10.98 21.22 -21.47
CA LEU A 109 12.03 20.36 -20.92
C LEU A 109 11.94 18.90 -21.41
N LEU A 110 10.75 18.46 -21.85
CA LEU A 110 10.49 17.11 -22.38
C LEU A 110 10.47 17.05 -23.91
N GLU A 111 10.94 18.11 -24.59
CA GLU A 111 10.87 18.24 -26.05
C GLU A 111 9.42 18.12 -26.59
N MET A 112 8.46 18.56 -25.79
CA MET A 112 7.06 18.66 -26.18
C MET A 112 6.77 20.07 -26.70
N ASP A 113 5.85 20.17 -27.66
CA ASP A 113 5.34 21.46 -28.12
C ASP A 113 4.28 22.00 -27.14
N LYS A 114 3.49 21.10 -26.54
CA LYS A 114 2.40 21.46 -25.62
C LYS A 114 1.88 20.29 -24.80
N VAL A 115 1.17 20.62 -23.72
CA VAL A 115 0.25 19.69 -23.07
C VAL A 115 -1.05 19.60 -23.88
N VAL A 116 -1.41 18.39 -24.34
CA VAL A 116 -2.59 18.18 -25.17
C VAL A 116 -3.88 18.15 -24.35
N SER A 117 -5.03 18.24 -25.03
CA SER A 117 -6.32 18.08 -24.38
C SER A 117 -6.56 16.65 -23.88
N GLU A 118 -7.43 16.49 -22.89
CA GLU A 118 -7.88 15.15 -22.45
C GLU A 118 -8.44 14.33 -23.62
N ASP A 119 -9.16 14.98 -24.55
CA ASP A 119 -9.74 14.33 -25.72
C ASP A 119 -8.67 13.90 -26.72
N ALA A 120 -7.66 14.74 -26.95
CA ALA A 120 -6.55 14.41 -27.83
C ALA A 120 -5.71 13.28 -27.26
N LEU A 121 -5.42 13.30 -25.95
CA LEU A 121 -4.76 12.21 -25.25
C LEU A 121 -5.55 10.91 -25.40
N ARG A 122 -6.85 10.92 -25.06
CA ARG A 122 -7.71 9.73 -25.15
C ARG A 122 -7.78 9.17 -26.57
N LYS A 123 -7.96 10.04 -27.58
CA LYS A 123 -7.97 9.64 -29.00
C LYS A 123 -6.62 9.14 -29.48
N GLY A 124 -5.52 9.67 -28.95
CA GLY A 124 -4.16 9.17 -29.21
C GLY A 124 -3.97 7.76 -28.68
N LEU A 125 -4.28 7.54 -27.40
CA LEU A 125 -4.17 6.21 -26.79
C LEU A 125 -5.07 5.16 -27.48
N LEU A 126 -6.29 5.54 -27.87
CA LEU A 126 -7.21 4.65 -28.61
C LEU A 126 -6.72 4.26 -30.02
N ARG A 127 -5.76 4.98 -30.60
CA ARG A 127 -5.19 4.66 -31.91
C ARG A 127 -4.07 3.63 -31.84
N ILE A 128 -3.51 3.40 -30.66
CA ILE A 128 -2.48 2.38 -30.47
C ILE A 128 -3.13 1.00 -30.61
N PRO A 129 -2.68 0.14 -31.54
CA PRO A 129 -3.16 -1.22 -31.63
C PRO A 129 -2.84 -1.97 -30.32
N GLU A 130 -3.83 -2.60 -29.72
CA GLU A 130 -3.73 -3.18 -28.37
C GLU A 130 -2.54 -4.13 -28.23
N ALA A 131 -2.39 -5.11 -29.13
CA ALA A 131 -1.28 -6.07 -29.07
C ALA A 131 0.11 -5.40 -29.17
N ALA A 132 0.25 -4.39 -30.02
CA ALA A 132 1.50 -3.64 -30.17
C ALA A 132 1.76 -2.75 -28.95
N GLY A 133 0.71 -2.12 -28.41
CA GLY A 133 0.79 -1.30 -27.20
C GLY A 133 1.17 -2.12 -25.96
N THR A 134 0.57 -3.30 -25.78
CA THR A 134 0.91 -4.21 -24.69
C THR A 134 2.35 -4.69 -24.80
N THR A 135 2.79 -5.12 -26.00
CA THR A 135 4.18 -5.54 -26.22
C THR A 135 5.17 -4.41 -25.95
N TRP A 136 4.85 -3.18 -26.38
CA TRP A 136 5.67 -2.00 -26.15
C TRP A 136 5.79 -1.65 -24.66
N LEU A 137 4.68 -1.66 -23.92
CA LEU A 137 4.67 -1.36 -22.49
C LEU A 137 5.35 -2.46 -21.67
N ASP A 138 5.08 -3.73 -21.97
CA ASP A 138 5.73 -4.88 -21.34
C ASP A 138 7.25 -4.80 -21.54
N GLY A 139 7.72 -4.53 -22.77
CA GLY A 139 9.14 -4.38 -23.07
C GLY A 139 9.82 -3.28 -22.26
N HIS A 140 9.20 -2.10 -22.12
CA HIS A 140 9.76 -1.03 -21.29
C HIS A 140 9.73 -1.34 -19.79
N LEU A 141 8.74 -2.10 -19.32
CA LEU A 141 8.68 -2.55 -17.94
C LEU A 141 9.80 -3.55 -17.62
N ASP A 142 10.02 -4.50 -18.53
CA ASP A 142 11.10 -5.47 -18.46
C ASP A 142 12.46 -4.76 -18.47
N GLU A 143 12.71 -3.87 -19.44
CA GLU A 143 13.96 -3.09 -19.52
C GLU A 143 14.23 -2.28 -18.25
N SER A 144 13.19 -1.71 -17.64
CA SER A 144 13.32 -0.89 -16.43
C SER A 144 13.68 -1.70 -15.18
N THR A 145 13.46 -3.02 -15.20
CA THR A 145 13.67 -3.89 -14.05
C THR A 145 14.76 -4.94 -14.26
N ALA A 146 15.14 -5.24 -15.50
CA ALA A 146 16.03 -6.34 -15.88
C ALA A 146 17.39 -6.36 -15.16
N ALA A 147 18.01 -5.19 -14.94
CA ALA A 147 19.29 -5.06 -14.24
C ALA A 147 19.16 -5.24 -12.72
N LEU A 148 17.96 -5.06 -12.17
CA LEU A 148 17.70 -5.20 -10.72
C LEU A 148 17.50 -6.66 -10.32
N LEU A 149 17.19 -7.52 -11.29
CA LEU A 149 16.98 -8.96 -11.08
C LEU A 149 18.26 -9.73 -10.81
N ASP A 150 19.44 -9.10 -10.98
CA ASP A 150 20.75 -9.70 -10.68
C ASP A 150 20.99 -9.84 -9.17
N ALA A 151 20.25 -9.09 -8.34
CA ALA A 151 20.27 -9.20 -6.90
C ALA A 151 19.15 -10.13 -6.42
N GLY A 152 19.39 -10.89 -5.35
CA GLY A 152 18.36 -11.73 -4.74
C GLY A 152 17.10 -10.93 -4.39
N TRP A 153 15.95 -11.35 -4.90
CA TRP A 153 14.70 -10.61 -4.79
C TRP A 153 13.51 -11.53 -4.48
N ILE A 154 12.42 -10.92 -4.02
CA ILE A 154 11.16 -11.59 -3.69
C ILE A 154 10.09 -11.13 -4.67
N PHE A 155 9.43 -12.09 -5.30
CA PHE A 155 8.29 -11.84 -6.19
C PHE A 155 7.01 -11.78 -5.36
N ASP A 156 6.50 -10.58 -5.13
CA ASP A 156 5.26 -10.33 -4.40
C ASP A 156 4.06 -10.27 -5.35
N THR A 157 2.94 -10.85 -4.94
CA THR A 157 1.67 -10.79 -5.68
C THR A 157 0.55 -10.25 -4.81
N ASP A 158 -0.23 -9.33 -5.36
CA ASP A 158 -1.40 -8.75 -4.68
C ASP A 158 -2.53 -8.45 -5.68
N THR A 159 -3.77 -8.48 -5.19
CA THR A 159 -4.95 -8.10 -5.98
C THR A 159 -5.58 -6.84 -5.42
N THR A 160 -5.62 -5.77 -6.22
CA THR A 160 -6.28 -4.52 -5.85
C THR A 160 -7.58 -4.32 -6.61
N VAL A 161 -8.67 -4.01 -5.90
CA VAL A 161 -9.96 -3.67 -6.52
C VAL A 161 -10.04 -2.17 -6.82
N LYS A 162 -10.31 -1.82 -8.08
CA LYS A 162 -10.52 -0.45 -8.55
C LYS A 162 -11.98 -0.19 -8.86
N VAL A 163 -12.60 0.74 -8.14
CA VAL A 163 -14.01 1.13 -8.36
C VAL A 163 -14.15 1.91 -9.67
N LEU A 164 -15.20 1.61 -10.43
CA LEU A 164 -15.54 2.27 -11.68
C LEU A 164 -16.82 3.10 -11.52
N TYR A 165 -16.88 4.19 -12.28
CA TYR A 165 -17.99 5.16 -12.23
C TYR A 165 -18.64 5.35 -13.61
N GLY A 166 -18.50 4.38 -14.52
CA GLY A 166 -19.05 4.42 -15.87
C GLY A 166 -19.28 3.02 -16.43
N HIS A 167 -19.39 2.95 -17.76
CA HIS A 167 -19.70 1.72 -18.52
C HIS A 167 -18.47 1.23 -19.28
N GLN A 168 -17.29 1.25 -18.66
CA GLN A 168 -16.07 0.73 -19.26
C GLN A 168 -16.19 -0.78 -19.53
N GLU A 169 -15.40 -1.29 -20.46
CA GLU A 169 -15.22 -2.72 -20.65
C GLU A 169 -14.82 -3.41 -19.33
N GLY A 170 -15.38 -4.59 -19.05
CA GLY A 170 -15.14 -5.32 -17.80
C GLY A 170 -15.74 -4.67 -16.54
N ALA A 171 -16.54 -3.60 -16.66
CA ALA A 171 -17.17 -2.94 -15.53
C ALA A 171 -18.36 -3.74 -14.98
N VAL A 172 -18.07 -4.74 -14.15
CA VAL A 172 -19.07 -5.61 -13.51
C VAL A 172 -19.14 -5.36 -12.01
N VAL A 173 -20.35 -5.51 -11.44
CA VAL A 173 -20.55 -5.42 -9.99
C VAL A 173 -19.97 -6.68 -9.34
N ALA A 174 -19.09 -6.47 -8.36
CA ALA A 174 -18.43 -7.54 -7.63
C ALA A 174 -18.14 -7.16 -6.19
N TYR A 175 -17.43 -8.04 -5.46
CA TYR A 175 -16.99 -7.75 -4.11
C TYR A 175 -16.08 -6.52 -4.08
N ASN A 176 -16.56 -5.45 -3.44
CA ASN A 176 -15.85 -4.19 -3.28
C ASN A 176 -16.07 -3.67 -1.86
N PRO A 177 -15.12 -3.90 -0.94
CA PRO A 177 -15.29 -3.54 0.47
C PRO A 177 -15.37 -2.02 0.69
N LYS A 178 -14.79 -1.23 -0.22
CA LYS A 178 -14.77 0.24 -0.12
C LYS A 178 -16.06 0.87 -0.62
N LYS A 179 -16.67 0.31 -1.67
CA LYS A 179 -17.90 0.79 -2.32
C LYS A 179 -18.78 -0.37 -2.79
N PRO A 180 -19.55 -1.01 -1.89
CA PRO A 180 -20.41 -2.14 -2.24
C PRO A 180 -21.42 -1.79 -3.34
N GLY A 181 -21.72 -2.76 -4.21
CA GLY A 181 -22.69 -2.62 -5.29
C GLY A 181 -22.23 -1.77 -6.49
N ARG A 182 -20.98 -1.30 -6.49
CA ARG A 182 -20.40 -0.55 -7.61
C ARG A 182 -19.60 -1.48 -8.53
N PRO A 183 -19.69 -1.26 -9.87
CA PRO A 183 -18.78 -1.91 -10.80
C PRO A 183 -17.32 -1.66 -10.44
N SER A 184 -16.47 -2.66 -10.69
CA SER A 184 -15.04 -2.56 -10.42
C SER A 184 -14.23 -3.40 -11.39
N HIS A 185 -12.94 -3.10 -11.45
CA HIS A 185 -11.91 -3.96 -12.03
C HIS A 185 -11.06 -4.58 -10.91
N SER A 186 -10.48 -5.74 -11.20
CA SER A 186 -9.50 -6.42 -10.36
C SER A 186 -8.12 -6.29 -10.99
N TYR A 187 -7.17 -5.74 -10.26
CA TYR A 187 -5.80 -5.52 -10.72
C TYR A 187 -4.91 -6.54 -10.04
N HIS A 188 -4.48 -7.57 -10.78
CA HIS A 188 -3.49 -8.53 -10.31
C HIS A 188 -2.11 -7.95 -10.58
N THR A 189 -1.39 -7.60 -9.52
CA THR A 189 -0.11 -6.88 -9.62
C THR A 189 1.03 -7.77 -9.21
N TYR A 190 2.09 -7.74 -10.01
CA TYR A 190 3.31 -8.53 -9.87
C TYR A 190 4.45 -7.59 -9.50
N LEU A 191 5.08 -7.77 -8.35
CA LEU A 191 5.99 -6.77 -7.76
C LEU A 191 7.32 -7.37 -7.32
N MET A 192 8.40 -6.60 -7.47
CA MET A 192 9.64 -6.83 -6.73
C MET A 192 9.50 -6.25 -5.32
N ALA A 193 9.40 -7.09 -4.29
CA ALA A 193 8.98 -6.66 -2.95
C ALA A 193 9.90 -5.59 -2.31
N GLY A 194 11.22 -5.73 -2.47
CA GLY A 194 12.21 -4.85 -1.84
C GLY A 194 12.17 -3.42 -2.38
N LEU A 195 11.99 -3.27 -3.69
CA LEU A 195 11.97 -1.97 -4.38
C LEU A 195 10.56 -1.46 -4.67
N ARG A 196 9.54 -2.32 -4.51
CA ARG A 196 8.13 -2.07 -4.88
C ARG A 196 7.96 -1.67 -6.35
N LEU A 197 8.84 -2.17 -7.21
CA LEU A 197 8.73 -2.01 -8.65
C LEU A 197 7.76 -3.04 -9.20
N VAL A 198 6.93 -2.60 -10.15
CA VAL A 198 5.96 -3.45 -10.83
C VAL A 198 6.70 -4.19 -11.95
N LEU A 199 6.53 -5.50 -12.02
CA LEU A 199 6.99 -6.38 -13.10
C LEU A 199 5.86 -6.68 -14.09
N GLY A 200 4.61 -6.50 -13.67
CA GLY A 200 3.46 -6.62 -14.55
C GLY A 200 2.15 -6.35 -13.82
N VAL A 201 1.10 -6.09 -14.59
CA VAL A 201 -0.26 -5.94 -14.07
C VAL A 201 -1.25 -6.51 -15.07
N GLU A 202 -2.19 -7.30 -14.58
CA GLU A 202 -3.33 -7.78 -15.36
C GLU A 202 -4.61 -7.16 -14.83
N VAL A 203 -5.39 -6.58 -15.75
CA VAL A 203 -6.66 -5.94 -15.44
C VAL A 203 -7.78 -6.88 -15.85
N HIS A 204 -8.51 -7.37 -14.86
CA HIS A 204 -9.64 -8.28 -15.02
C HIS A 204 -10.95 -7.65 -14.56
N ALA A 205 -12.07 -8.30 -14.86
CA ALA A 205 -13.37 -7.88 -14.37
C ALA A 205 -13.42 -7.95 -12.82
N GLY A 206 -14.27 -7.16 -12.17
CA GLY A 206 -14.32 -7.09 -10.71
C GLY A 206 -14.62 -8.42 -10.02
N ASN A 207 -15.36 -9.32 -10.69
CA ASN A 207 -15.69 -10.66 -10.17
C ASN A 207 -14.52 -11.65 -10.29
N GLU A 208 -13.44 -11.27 -10.95
CA GLU A 208 -12.27 -12.11 -11.24
C GLU A 208 -11.10 -11.83 -10.29
N HIS A 209 -11.34 -11.28 -9.09
CA HIS A 209 -10.31 -10.91 -8.11
C HIS A 209 -9.55 -12.09 -7.45
N SER A 210 -9.87 -13.34 -7.79
CA SER A 210 -9.25 -14.51 -7.17
C SER A 210 -7.92 -14.86 -7.82
N SER A 211 -7.02 -15.48 -7.06
CA SER A 211 -5.65 -15.82 -7.51
C SER A 211 -5.60 -16.66 -8.78
N LYS A 212 -6.61 -17.49 -9.06
CA LYS A 212 -6.68 -18.27 -10.32
C LYS A 212 -6.61 -17.40 -11.59
N HIS A 213 -7.08 -16.15 -11.52
CA HIS A 213 -7.03 -15.22 -12.66
C HIS A 213 -5.69 -14.50 -12.77
N GLY A 214 -4.96 -14.32 -11.66
CA GLY A 214 -3.60 -13.76 -11.65
C GLY A 214 -2.49 -14.82 -11.73
N GLN A 215 -2.82 -16.10 -11.60
CA GLN A 215 -1.85 -17.18 -11.73
C GLN A 215 -1.21 -17.23 -13.14
N PRO A 216 -1.97 -17.11 -14.24
CA PRO A 216 -1.39 -17.11 -15.59
C PRO A 216 -0.32 -16.02 -15.78
N GLY A 217 -0.60 -14.78 -15.38
CA GLY A 217 0.36 -13.68 -15.49
C GLY A 217 1.61 -13.87 -14.62
N LEU A 218 1.43 -14.35 -13.38
CA LEU A 218 2.53 -14.69 -12.48
C LEU A 218 3.46 -15.72 -13.13
N LEU A 219 2.89 -16.83 -13.63
CA LEU A 219 3.67 -17.91 -14.23
C LEU A 219 4.30 -17.47 -15.55
N LYS A 220 3.61 -16.65 -16.38
CA LYS A 220 4.19 -16.06 -17.59
C LYS A 220 5.47 -15.29 -17.28
N ILE A 221 5.46 -14.44 -16.26
CA ILE A 221 6.66 -13.68 -15.85
C ILE A 221 7.74 -14.64 -15.34
N LEU A 222 7.38 -15.57 -14.45
CA LEU A 222 8.34 -16.49 -13.85
C LEU A 222 9.02 -17.41 -14.88
N ASP A 223 8.28 -17.87 -15.88
CA ASP A 223 8.75 -18.78 -16.93
C ASP A 223 9.57 -18.05 -18.00
N ALA A 224 9.36 -16.74 -18.18
CA ALA A 224 10.16 -15.92 -19.08
C ALA A 224 11.55 -15.56 -18.51
N LEU A 225 11.73 -15.67 -17.19
CA LEU A 225 12.98 -15.30 -16.53
C LEU A 225 14.07 -16.37 -16.68
N PRO A 226 15.31 -15.98 -17.02
CA PRO A 226 16.49 -16.84 -16.90
C PRO A 226 16.64 -17.40 -15.49
N SER A 227 17.19 -18.61 -15.35
CA SER A 227 17.31 -19.30 -14.07
C SER A 227 18.09 -18.51 -13.01
N ASP A 228 19.09 -17.74 -13.41
CA ASP A 228 19.93 -16.89 -12.56
C ASP A 228 19.24 -15.58 -12.15
N LYS A 229 18.16 -15.19 -12.83
CA LYS A 229 17.36 -13.99 -12.53
C LYS A 229 16.03 -14.30 -11.82
N LYS A 230 15.74 -15.57 -11.56
CA LYS A 230 14.52 -15.99 -10.85
C LYS A 230 14.51 -15.47 -9.41
N PRO A 231 13.32 -15.19 -8.84
CA PRO A 231 13.20 -14.74 -7.46
C PRO A 231 13.63 -15.84 -6.49
N GLY A 232 14.17 -15.46 -5.34
CA GLY A 232 14.48 -16.40 -4.27
C GLY A 232 13.22 -17.07 -3.70
N LEU A 233 12.08 -16.36 -3.69
CA LEU A 233 10.77 -16.92 -3.41
C LEU A 233 9.63 -16.07 -3.98
N VAL A 234 8.47 -16.71 -4.18
CA VAL A 234 7.19 -16.06 -4.46
C VAL A 234 6.42 -15.84 -3.16
N ARG A 235 5.90 -14.64 -2.92
CA ARG A 235 5.16 -14.28 -1.71
C ARG A 235 3.77 -13.76 -2.06
N GLY A 236 2.80 -14.14 -1.23
CA GLY A 236 1.43 -13.69 -1.38
C GLY A 236 0.61 -13.87 -0.11
N ASP A 237 -0.55 -13.23 -0.08
CA ASP A 237 -1.49 -13.35 1.02
C ASP A 237 -2.34 -14.63 0.95
N ASN A 238 -3.44 -14.68 1.71
CA ASN A 238 -4.32 -15.84 1.72
C ASN A 238 -5.20 -15.98 0.47
N GLY A 239 -5.28 -14.94 -0.36
CA GLY A 239 -5.90 -15.02 -1.68
C GLY A 239 -5.05 -15.85 -2.63
N TYR A 240 -3.72 -15.75 -2.50
CA TYR A 240 -2.75 -16.47 -3.35
C TYR A 240 -2.31 -17.82 -2.77
N GLY A 241 -2.41 -18.05 -1.46
CA GLY A 241 -2.14 -19.34 -0.81
C GLY A 241 -3.14 -20.46 -1.12
N THR A 242 -3.30 -20.80 -2.40
CA THR A 242 -4.18 -21.85 -2.92
C THR A 242 -3.37 -23.04 -3.41
N ASP A 243 -3.96 -24.23 -3.34
CA ASP A 243 -3.33 -25.48 -3.77
C ASP A 243 -2.84 -25.42 -5.22
N GLY A 244 -3.68 -24.94 -6.14
CA GLY A 244 -3.33 -24.82 -7.55
C GLY A 244 -2.14 -23.89 -7.85
N LEU A 245 -1.94 -22.83 -7.06
CA LEU A 245 -0.75 -21.99 -7.19
C LEU A 245 0.48 -22.65 -6.55
N MET A 246 0.33 -23.26 -5.38
CA MET A 246 1.43 -23.95 -4.69
C MET A 246 1.97 -25.09 -5.55
N VAL A 247 1.10 -25.97 -6.06
CA VAL A 247 1.47 -27.07 -6.97
C VAL A 247 2.21 -26.54 -8.21
N ALA A 248 1.70 -25.47 -8.83
CA ALA A 248 2.36 -24.89 -10.01
C ALA A 248 3.76 -24.32 -9.73
N LEU A 249 4.04 -23.87 -8.50
CA LEU A 249 5.35 -23.39 -8.08
C LEU A 249 6.27 -24.56 -7.68
N GLU A 250 5.74 -25.59 -7.02
CA GLU A 250 6.46 -26.83 -6.70
C GLU A 250 6.95 -27.54 -7.97
N GLU A 251 6.11 -27.63 -9.00
CA GLU A 251 6.48 -28.16 -10.33
C GLU A 251 7.64 -27.39 -10.99
N ARG A 252 7.85 -26.13 -10.60
CA ARG A 252 8.93 -25.25 -11.10
C ARG A 252 10.14 -25.21 -10.18
N GLU A 253 10.11 -25.99 -9.10
CA GLU A 253 11.09 -25.92 -8.01
C GLU A 253 11.25 -24.49 -7.45
N GLN A 254 10.19 -23.68 -7.52
CA GLN A 254 10.22 -22.28 -7.11
C GLN A 254 9.78 -22.18 -5.65
N PRO A 255 10.64 -21.72 -4.72
CA PRO A 255 10.23 -21.52 -3.33
C PRO A 255 9.12 -20.49 -3.21
N TYR A 256 8.24 -20.67 -2.22
CA TYR A 256 7.14 -19.75 -1.96
C TYR A 256 6.84 -19.56 -0.47
N LEU A 257 6.22 -18.44 -0.15
CA LEU A 257 5.74 -18.08 1.17
C LEU A 257 4.34 -17.49 1.08
N PHE A 258 3.33 -18.30 1.37
CA PHE A 258 1.93 -17.87 1.38
C PHE A 258 1.31 -17.90 2.76
N LYS A 259 0.45 -16.92 3.05
CA LYS A 259 -0.45 -17.03 4.20
C LYS A 259 -1.53 -18.05 3.88
N LEU A 260 -1.73 -19.06 4.73
CA LEU A 260 -2.85 -19.99 4.56
C LEU A 260 -4.09 -19.49 5.31
N LYS A 261 -5.27 -19.66 4.70
CA LYS A 261 -6.54 -19.47 5.41
C LYS A 261 -6.65 -20.52 6.52
N LEU A 262 -6.97 -20.10 7.75
CA LEU A 262 -7.17 -20.99 8.91
C LEU A 262 -8.47 -21.81 8.78
N SER A 263 -8.52 -22.69 7.79
CA SER A 263 -9.61 -23.63 7.57
C SER A 263 -9.66 -24.69 8.68
N LYS A 264 -10.76 -25.45 8.76
CA LYS A 264 -10.90 -26.54 9.74
C LYS A 264 -9.75 -27.55 9.66
N ASN A 265 -9.28 -27.85 8.44
CA ASN A 265 -8.22 -28.82 8.21
C ASN A 265 -6.84 -28.23 8.53
N VAL A 266 -6.59 -26.97 8.16
CA VAL A 266 -5.35 -26.27 8.54
C VAL A 266 -5.22 -26.19 10.06
N LYS A 267 -6.29 -25.82 10.77
CA LYS A 267 -6.29 -25.82 12.24
C LYS A 267 -5.99 -27.19 12.82
N ARG A 268 -6.63 -28.25 12.30
CA ARG A 268 -6.38 -29.64 12.74
C ARG A 268 -4.94 -30.06 12.50
N HIS A 269 -4.35 -29.67 11.36
CA HIS A 269 -2.97 -29.98 11.02
C HIS A 269 -2.00 -29.22 11.94
N ILE A 270 -2.23 -27.93 12.17
CA ILE A 270 -1.46 -27.14 13.14
C ILE A 270 -1.52 -27.80 14.52
N SER A 271 -2.69 -28.19 15.02
CA SER A 271 -2.81 -28.87 16.32
C SER A 271 -1.97 -30.14 16.41
N ARG A 272 -1.90 -30.95 15.34
CA ARG A 272 -1.04 -32.15 15.29
C ARG A 272 0.45 -31.80 15.26
N LEU A 273 0.81 -30.72 14.57
CA LEU A 273 2.20 -30.27 14.50
C LEU A 273 2.65 -29.62 15.81
N CYS A 274 1.76 -28.97 16.56
CA CYS A 274 2.04 -28.35 17.85
C CYS A 274 2.47 -29.36 18.93
N ASP A 275 2.29 -30.66 18.68
CA ASP A 275 2.81 -31.74 19.53
C ASP A 275 4.30 -32.04 19.26
N GLY A 276 4.90 -31.42 18.23
CA GLY A 276 6.32 -31.55 17.86
C GLY A 276 7.25 -30.51 18.50
N THR A 277 8.53 -30.86 18.63
CA THR A 277 9.57 -30.05 19.31
C THR A 277 10.21 -28.94 18.47
N ASP A 278 9.92 -28.88 17.17
CA ASP A 278 10.61 -27.97 16.22
C ASP A 278 9.95 -26.59 16.12
N TRP A 279 8.90 -26.34 16.89
CA TRP A 279 8.28 -25.02 16.96
C TRP A 279 9.12 -24.08 17.82
N THR A 280 9.58 -22.99 17.23
CA THR A 280 10.08 -21.85 17.99
C THR A 280 8.97 -20.81 18.15
N ASP A 281 8.84 -20.30 19.36
CA ASP A 281 7.93 -19.20 19.66
C ASP A 281 8.28 -17.95 18.84
N ALA A 282 7.36 -17.55 17.95
CA ALA A 282 7.45 -16.28 17.21
C ALA A 282 6.36 -15.33 17.72
N TYR A 283 6.69 -14.50 18.70
CA TYR A 283 5.77 -13.51 19.25
C TYR A 283 6.32 -12.08 19.22
N ASN A 284 5.41 -11.13 19.01
CA ASN A 284 5.60 -9.75 19.41
C ASN A 284 4.87 -9.56 20.74
N TRP A 285 5.58 -9.17 21.80
CA TRP A 285 4.99 -8.90 23.12
C TRP A 285 3.82 -7.93 23.05
N TRP A 286 3.88 -6.95 22.13
CA TRP A 286 2.78 -6.02 21.91
C TRP A 286 1.54 -6.72 21.38
N SER A 287 1.68 -7.62 20.40
CA SER A 287 0.55 -8.36 19.83
C SER A 287 -0.13 -9.26 20.88
N LEU A 288 0.65 -9.88 21.77
CA LEU A 288 0.12 -10.69 22.88
C LEU A 288 -0.59 -9.82 23.92
N PHE A 289 0.01 -8.70 24.31
CA PHE A 289 -0.59 -7.74 25.23
C PHE A 289 -1.93 -7.19 24.71
N VAL A 290 -1.97 -6.79 23.43
CA VAL A 290 -3.18 -6.29 22.78
C VAL A 290 -4.25 -7.38 22.67
N ARG A 291 -3.85 -8.65 22.51
CA ARG A 291 -4.78 -9.78 22.51
C ARG A 291 -5.42 -10.00 23.88
N LEU A 292 -4.70 -9.76 24.98
CA LEU A 292 -5.28 -9.72 26.33
C LEU A 292 -6.27 -8.55 26.47
N ALA A 293 -5.94 -7.37 25.93
CA ALA A 293 -6.79 -6.18 26.00
C ALA A 293 -8.07 -6.29 25.15
N ASN A 294 -8.00 -6.99 24.02
CA ASN A 294 -9.09 -7.22 23.09
C ASN A 294 -9.06 -8.68 22.56
N PRO A 295 -9.66 -9.63 23.30
CA PRO A 295 -9.65 -11.05 22.94
C PRO A 295 -10.35 -11.37 21.62
N GLU A 296 -11.32 -10.55 21.20
CA GLU A 296 -12.13 -10.80 20.01
C GLU A 296 -11.42 -10.35 18.73
N ALA A 297 -10.67 -9.25 18.78
CA ALA A 297 -10.02 -8.68 17.60
C ALA A 297 -8.51 -9.00 17.54
N ARG A 298 -7.99 -9.24 16.34
CA ARG A 298 -6.54 -9.23 16.07
C ARG A 298 -6.16 -7.80 15.72
N ARG A 299 -5.30 -7.16 16.53
CA ARG A 299 -4.80 -5.82 16.23
C ARG A 299 -3.27 -5.83 16.27
N GLU A 300 -2.67 -5.35 15.19
CA GLU A 300 -1.23 -5.14 15.09
C GLU A 300 -0.82 -3.87 15.83
N ALA A 301 0.48 -3.67 16.01
CA ALA A 301 0.98 -2.50 16.72
C ALA A 301 0.54 -1.17 16.08
N ILE A 302 0.59 -1.08 14.76
CA ILE A 302 0.22 0.15 14.03
C ILE A 302 -1.25 0.53 14.27
N THR A 303 -2.15 -0.45 14.33
CA THR A 303 -3.60 -0.22 14.47
C THR A 303 -4.08 -0.14 15.92
N SER A 304 -3.34 -0.72 16.87
CA SER A 304 -3.68 -0.69 18.31
C SER A 304 -3.02 0.44 19.09
N ARG A 305 -1.88 0.98 18.63
CA ARG A 305 -1.16 2.08 19.30
C ARG A 305 -2.01 3.33 19.46
N LEU A 306 -2.71 3.75 18.40
CA LEU A 306 -3.58 4.93 18.43
C LEU A 306 -4.76 4.76 19.42
N TRP A 307 -5.07 3.52 19.81
CA TRP A 307 -6.11 3.24 20.80
C TRP A 307 -5.56 3.14 22.23
N LEU A 308 -4.43 2.44 22.42
CA LEU A 308 -3.90 2.09 23.75
C LEU A 308 -2.77 3.01 24.26
N MET A 309 -2.16 3.85 23.41
CA MET A 309 -0.92 4.59 23.73
C MET A 309 -0.99 6.12 23.53
N THR A 310 -2.18 6.69 23.36
CA THR A 310 -2.38 8.12 23.06
C THR A 310 -2.54 9.00 24.29
N SER A 311 -2.54 8.41 25.49
CA SER A 311 -2.64 9.16 26.73
C SER A 311 -1.30 9.80 27.05
N VAL A 312 -1.32 11.06 27.50
CA VAL A 312 -0.13 11.75 27.98
C VAL A 312 0.07 11.40 29.45
N GLY A 313 1.24 10.86 29.79
CA GLY A 313 1.60 10.53 31.17
C GLY A 313 2.41 11.63 31.83
N ARG A 314 1.98 12.09 33.00
CA ARG A 314 2.75 12.97 33.87
C ARG A 314 3.25 12.19 35.08
N LYS A 315 4.56 12.10 35.24
CA LYS A 315 5.20 11.53 36.43
C LYS A 315 5.28 12.58 37.54
N THR A 316 4.92 12.20 38.76
CA THR A 316 5.18 12.95 39.99
C THR A 316 5.80 12.02 41.03
N GLU A 317 6.75 12.53 41.80
CA GLU A 317 7.39 11.81 42.89
C GLU A 317 7.13 12.60 44.18
N HIS A 318 6.49 11.96 45.16
CA HIS A 318 6.24 12.56 46.46
C HIS A 318 6.29 11.47 47.54
N ALA A 319 6.97 11.76 48.66
CA ALA A 319 7.12 10.85 49.80
C ALA A 319 7.60 9.43 49.42
N GLY A 320 8.54 9.32 48.47
CA GLY A 320 9.08 8.03 48.00
C GLY A 320 8.14 7.23 47.08
N GLN A 321 6.92 7.73 46.82
CA GLN A 321 5.99 7.11 45.87
C GLN A 321 6.09 7.79 44.51
N THR A 322 6.20 6.97 43.46
CA THR A 322 6.10 7.42 42.07
C THR A 322 4.65 7.27 41.61
N THR A 323 4.03 8.38 41.19
CA THR A 323 2.69 8.39 40.60
C THR A 323 2.80 8.81 39.14
N VAL A 324 2.12 8.07 38.24
CA VAL A 324 1.98 8.46 36.84
C VAL A 324 0.51 8.76 36.56
N THR A 325 0.20 10.03 36.34
CA THR A 325 -1.15 10.48 35.98
C THR A 325 -1.30 10.44 34.46
N LEU A 326 -2.26 9.66 33.97
CA LEU A 326 -2.56 9.54 32.54
C LEU A 326 -3.74 10.45 32.17
N THR A 327 -3.56 11.30 31.17
CA THR A 327 -4.60 12.19 30.63
C THR A 327 -4.93 11.79 29.19
N GLY A 328 -6.22 11.51 28.93
CA GLY A 328 -6.71 11.17 27.60
C GLY A 328 -7.03 12.40 26.75
N LEU A 329 -6.61 12.39 25.48
CA LEU A 329 -6.83 13.48 24.53
C LEU A 329 -7.86 13.16 23.44
N HIS A 330 -8.53 12.00 23.50
CA HIS A 330 -9.42 11.54 22.43
C HIS A 330 -10.63 10.73 22.93
N ALA A 331 -11.62 10.55 22.06
CA ALA A 331 -12.90 9.89 22.37
C ALA A 331 -12.81 8.44 22.87
N HIS A 332 -11.73 7.71 22.57
CA HIS A 332 -11.57 6.30 22.96
C HIS A 332 -10.87 6.07 24.30
N PHE A 333 -10.62 7.12 25.10
CA PHE A 333 -9.82 7.02 26.33
C PHE A 333 -10.43 6.08 27.36
N GLU A 334 -11.73 6.19 27.64
CA GLU A 334 -12.40 5.33 28.63
C GLU A 334 -12.40 3.85 28.21
N GLN A 335 -12.55 3.56 26.91
CA GLN A 335 -12.48 2.20 26.38
C GLN A 335 -11.07 1.61 26.54
N ALA A 336 -10.04 2.42 26.27
CA ALA A 336 -8.64 2.03 26.46
C ALA A 336 -8.32 1.80 27.94
N ARG A 337 -8.76 2.71 28.83
CA ARG A 337 -8.61 2.57 30.29
C ARG A 337 -9.24 1.28 30.78
N ALA A 338 -10.49 1.00 30.42
CA ALA A 338 -11.18 -0.22 30.82
C ALA A 338 -10.44 -1.48 30.34
N ALA A 339 -9.93 -1.48 29.10
CA ALA A 339 -9.16 -2.60 28.57
C ALA A 339 -7.84 -2.82 29.32
N LEU A 340 -7.07 -1.76 29.55
CA LEU A 340 -5.80 -1.82 30.28
C LEU A 340 -6.00 -2.27 31.73
N MET A 341 -7.05 -1.79 32.40
CA MET A 341 -7.38 -2.21 33.77
C MET A 341 -7.75 -3.69 33.85
N ARG A 342 -8.49 -4.23 32.86
CA ARG A 342 -8.77 -5.68 32.80
C ARG A 342 -7.50 -6.51 32.63
N VAL A 343 -6.61 -6.10 31.72
CA VAL A 343 -5.32 -6.79 31.52
C VAL A 343 -4.51 -6.76 32.81
N SER A 344 -4.43 -5.61 33.48
CA SER A 344 -3.74 -5.48 34.75
C SER A 344 -4.33 -6.40 35.82
N ALA A 345 -5.66 -6.44 35.97
CA ALA A 345 -6.33 -7.30 36.95
C ALA A 345 -6.05 -8.79 36.69
N LEU A 346 -6.08 -9.23 35.43
CA LEU A 346 -5.79 -10.61 35.03
C LEU A 346 -4.34 -11.00 35.37
N LEU A 347 -3.38 -10.14 35.03
CA LEU A 347 -1.96 -10.37 35.33
C LEU A 347 -1.71 -10.42 36.84
N GLN A 348 -2.33 -9.52 37.61
CA GLN A 348 -2.21 -9.50 39.08
C GLN A 348 -2.83 -10.76 39.72
N GLY A 349 -3.95 -11.26 39.17
CA GLY A 349 -4.53 -12.54 39.59
C GLY A 349 -3.57 -13.70 39.39
N TRP A 350 -2.91 -13.79 38.22
CA TRP A 350 -1.91 -14.82 37.97
C TRP A 350 -0.65 -14.69 38.82
N VAL A 351 -0.22 -13.46 39.16
CA VAL A 351 0.87 -13.24 40.12
C VAL A 351 0.51 -13.84 41.48
N ALA A 352 -0.70 -13.61 41.98
CA ALA A 352 -1.15 -14.18 43.24
C ALA A 352 -1.20 -15.72 43.22
N GLU A 353 -1.67 -16.32 42.13
CA GLU A 353 -1.75 -17.78 41.98
C GLU A 353 -0.40 -18.48 41.75
N THR A 354 0.60 -17.76 41.25
CA THR A 354 1.98 -18.27 41.11
C THR A 354 2.78 -18.14 42.39
N ALA A 355 2.18 -17.63 43.48
CA ALA A 355 2.83 -17.43 44.77
C ALA A 355 2.79 -18.66 45.70
N GLU A 356 2.11 -19.77 45.33
CA GLU A 356 2.03 -21.01 46.13
C GLU A 356 2.45 -22.28 45.33
N GLN A 357 3.34 -23.11 45.93
CA GLN A 357 3.79 -24.48 45.54
C GLN A 357 4.89 -24.74 44.46
N LEU A 358 5.43 -25.97 44.47
CA LEU A 358 6.83 -26.40 44.26
C LEU A 358 7.32 -26.61 42.80
N THR A 359 6.47 -26.42 41.79
CA THR A 359 6.89 -26.21 40.38
C THR A 359 5.94 -25.20 39.75
N ARG A 360 6.20 -23.91 39.92
CA ARG A 360 5.32 -22.84 39.42
C ARG A 360 5.55 -22.55 37.94
N PRO A 361 4.53 -22.67 37.07
CA PRO A 361 4.52 -21.94 35.82
C PRO A 361 4.64 -20.44 36.12
N SER A 362 5.51 -19.71 35.43
CA SER A 362 5.60 -18.26 35.54
C SER A 362 4.30 -17.59 35.06
N VAL A 363 4.07 -16.32 35.44
CA VAL A 363 2.97 -15.51 34.90
C VAL A 363 2.97 -15.55 33.37
N TRP A 364 4.15 -15.60 32.76
CA TRP A 364 4.31 -15.76 31.32
C TRP A 364 3.72 -17.06 30.77
N HIS A 365 3.98 -18.22 31.38
CA HIS A 365 3.37 -19.49 30.95
C HIS A 365 1.84 -19.44 31.04
N ARG A 366 1.29 -18.82 32.10
CA ARG A 366 -0.16 -18.62 32.24
C ARG A 366 -0.76 -17.69 31.19
N VAL A 367 -0.05 -16.61 30.82
CA VAL A 367 -0.41 -15.77 29.68
C VAL A 367 -0.49 -16.60 28.40
N CYS A 368 0.54 -17.41 28.14
CA CYS A 368 0.59 -18.29 26.96
C CYS A 368 -0.57 -19.29 26.95
N ASP A 369 -0.87 -19.96 28.06
CA ASP A 369 -1.95 -20.93 28.14
C ASP A 369 -3.33 -20.30 27.97
N HIS A 370 -3.56 -19.14 28.59
CA HIS A 370 -4.79 -18.37 28.42
C HIS A 370 -4.99 -17.94 26.95
N LEU A 371 -3.93 -17.45 26.31
CA LEU A 371 -3.97 -17.08 24.89
C LEU A 371 -4.16 -18.31 23.99
N LYS A 372 -3.53 -19.45 24.28
CA LYS A 372 -3.76 -20.71 23.56
C LYS A 372 -5.23 -21.11 23.62
N GLN A 373 -5.89 -21.03 24.79
CA GLN A 373 -7.31 -21.32 24.94
C GLN A 373 -8.19 -20.38 24.09
N ILE A 374 -7.92 -19.06 24.13
CA ILE A 374 -8.65 -18.05 23.34
C ILE A 374 -8.43 -18.23 21.83
N LEU A 375 -7.22 -18.61 21.40
CA LEU A 375 -6.82 -18.66 20.00
C LEU A 375 -7.20 -19.99 19.32
N ALA A 376 -7.08 -21.12 20.03
CA ALA A 376 -7.34 -22.45 19.51
C ALA A 376 -8.82 -22.87 19.62
N GLY A 377 -9.61 -22.25 20.50
CA GLY A 377 -11.01 -22.63 20.72
C GLY A 377 -11.19 -24.03 21.33
N THR A 378 -10.13 -24.63 21.85
CA THR A 378 -10.15 -25.90 22.57
C THR A 378 -10.23 -25.60 24.06
N GLY A 379 -11.45 -25.45 24.59
CA GLY A 379 -11.67 -25.57 26.03
C GLY A 379 -11.54 -27.03 26.46
N ALA A 380 -11.07 -27.27 27.68
CA ALA A 380 -11.27 -28.56 28.33
C ALA A 380 -12.79 -28.86 28.39
N PRO A 381 -13.24 -30.12 28.30
CA PRO A 381 -14.65 -30.44 28.47
C PRO A 381 -15.15 -29.88 29.81
N PRO A 382 -16.39 -29.36 29.90
CA PRO A 382 -16.94 -28.93 31.17
C PRO A 382 -16.86 -30.10 32.15
N THR A 383 -16.33 -29.84 33.34
CA THR A 383 -16.26 -30.79 34.44
C THR A 383 -17.67 -31.38 34.65
N PRO A 384 -17.85 -32.71 34.66
CA PRO A 384 -19.16 -33.29 34.95
C PRO A 384 -19.63 -32.80 36.34
N PRO A 385 -20.93 -32.55 36.53
CA PRO A 385 -21.44 -32.18 37.84
C PRO A 385 -21.09 -33.31 38.82
N LEU A 386 -20.47 -32.96 39.94
CA LEU A 386 -20.20 -33.88 41.04
C LEU A 386 -21.54 -34.43 41.52
N LEU A 387 -21.81 -35.69 41.18
CA LEU A 387 -22.84 -36.50 41.80
C LEU A 387 -22.43 -36.77 43.25
N GLY A 388 -23.31 -36.36 44.17
CA GLY A 388 -23.49 -37.03 45.46
C GLY A 388 -22.81 -36.39 46.66
N ASN A 389 -23.63 -35.74 47.50
CA ASN A 389 -23.71 -36.11 48.91
C ASN A 389 -25.16 -35.94 49.37
N TYR A 390 -25.94 -37.02 49.22
CA TYR A 390 -27.07 -37.30 50.09
C TYR A 390 -26.50 -37.85 51.39
N ALA A 391 -26.62 -37.09 52.48
CA ALA A 391 -26.58 -37.61 53.84
C ALA A 391 -27.26 -36.61 54.80
N ASN A 392 -28.47 -36.99 55.23
CA ASN A 392 -29.16 -36.71 56.50
C ASN A 392 -29.56 -35.25 56.78
N GLU A 393 -30.83 -34.87 56.62
CA GLU A 393 -31.95 -35.07 57.57
C GLU A 393 -31.87 -34.21 58.84
N VAL A 394 -33.00 -33.54 59.12
CA VAL A 394 -33.68 -33.32 60.42
C VAL A 394 -34.03 -31.85 60.65
N GLY A 395 -35.34 -31.56 60.72
CA GLY A 395 -35.92 -30.42 61.43
C GLY A 395 -36.66 -29.41 60.57
#